data_AF-U3ASM2-F1
#
_entry.id   AF-U3ASM2-F1
#
_cell.length_a   1.000
_cell.length_b   1.000
_cell.length_c   1.000
_cell.angle_alpha   90.00
_cell.angle_beta   90.00
_cell.angle_gamma   90.00
#
_symmetry.space_group_name_H-M   'P 1'
#
loop_
_entity.id
_entity.type
_entity.pdbx_description
1 polymer ?
#
loop_
_entity_poly.entity_id
_entity_poly.type
_entity_poly.pdbx_seq_one_letter_code
_entity_poly.pdbx_strand_id
1 'polypeptide(L)'
;IVTINKISDLMGATLPPINLTGTYSHFAADDKLRLTVSDSTGEVSGLSAEIDLTDLSGQWSYQLSLDDLENGTISIKLQGTNTLNITAEEANMQFTLNRIVASTTNDPEQHSTETETETETETETETENRVEELDLAA
;
A
#
# COMPACT_ATOMS: atom_id res chain seq x y z
N ILE A 1 6.86 -27.36 -17.89
CA ILE A 1 6.07 -26.10 -17.91
C ILE A 1 6.20 -25.45 -16.53
N VAL A 2 6.10 -24.13 -16.44
CA VAL A 2 6.00 -23.40 -15.16
C VAL A 2 4.87 -22.39 -15.24
N THR A 3 4.20 -22.10 -14.13
CA THR A 3 3.12 -21.11 -14.04
C THR A 3 3.23 -20.30 -12.76
N ILE A 4 2.59 -19.12 -12.75
CA ILE A 4 2.43 -18.28 -11.57
C ILE A 4 0.94 -17.99 -11.41
N ASN A 5 0.39 -18.27 -10.22
CA ASN A 5 -0.98 -17.91 -9.89
C ASN A 5 -1.13 -16.39 -9.80
N LYS A 6 -2.24 -15.86 -10.30
CA LYS A 6 -2.50 -14.42 -10.25
C LYS A 6 -2.65 -13.94 -8.81
N ILE A 7 -2.17 -12.72 -8.57
CA ILE A 7 -2.35 -12.00 -7.32
C ILE A 7 -3.14 -10.72 -7.61
N SER A 8 -4.01 -10.34 -6.69
CA SER A 8 -4.74 -9.07 -6.76
C SER A 8 -3.86 -7.92 -6.31
N ASP A 9 -4.16 -6.71 -6.78
CA ASP A 9 -3.48 -5.51 -6.33
C ASP A 9 -3.58 -5.35 -4.80
N LEU A 10 -2.52 -4.81 -4.20
CA LEU A 10 -2.37 -4.67 -2.76
C LEU A 10 -2.42 -3.18 -2.38
N MET A 11 -3.26 -2.85 -1.41
CA MET A 11 -3.42 -1.48 -0.92
C MET A 11 -3.58 -1.45 0.60
N GLY A 12 -2.83 -0.60 1.28
CA GLY A 12 -2.94 -0.44 2.73
C GLY A 12 -1.73 0.24 3.36
N ALA A 13 -1.85 0.64 4.62
CA ALA A 13 -0.75 1.25 5.36
C ALA A 13 0.28 0.21 5.86
N THR A 14 -0.20 -0.98 6.21
CA THR A 14 0.63 -2.12 6.61
C THR A 14 0.15 -3.33 5.82
N LEU A 15 1.07 -3.92 5.06
CA LEU A 15 0.78 -5.08 4.21
C LEU A 15 1.64 -6.26 4.68
N PRO A 16 1.04 -7.44 4.93
CA PRO A 16 1.81 -8.61 5.30
C PRO A 16 2.58 -9.18 4.10
N PRO A 17 3.58 -10.05 4.33
CA PRO A 17 4.17 -10.87 3.27
C PRO A 17 3.11 -11.68 2.52
N ILE A 18 3.34 -11.92 1.23
CA ILE A 18 2.42 -12.69 0.38
C ILE A 18 3.06 -14.01 -0.04
N ASN A 19 2.21 -15.03 -0.25
CA ASN A 19 2.66 -16.30 -0.79
C ASN A 19 2.45 -16.32 -2.31
N LEU A 20 3.56 -16.25 -3.04
CA LEU A 20 3.58 -16.56 -4.47
C LEU A 20 3.44 -18.08 -4.61
N THR A 21 2.59 -18.52 -5.53
CA THR A 21 2.36 -19.94 -5.80
C THR A 21 2.18 -20.18 -7.28
N GLY A 22 2.34 -21.44 -7.68
CA GLY A 22 2.04 -21.86 -9.04
C GLY A 22 2.31 -23.35 -9.21
N THR A 23 2.34 -23.78 -10.47
CA THR A 23 2.60 -25.19 -10.82
C THR A 23 3.82 -25.34 -11.70
N TYR A 24 4.36 -26.55 -11.71
CA TYR A 24 5.40 -26.95 -12.63
C TYR A 24 5.19 -28.39 -13.13
N SER A 25 5.79 -28.71 -14.27
CA SER A 25 5.78 -30.05 -14.85
C SER A 25 7.07 -30.35 -15.59
N HIS A 26 7.46 -31.63 -15.62
CA HIS A 26 8.72 -32.11 -16.22
C HIS A 26 9.99 -31.62 -15.51
N PHE A 27 9.87 -31.41 -14.20
CA PHE A 27 10.97 -31.17 -13.27
C PHE A 27 11.03 -32.32 -12.25
N ALA A 28 12.23 -32.64 -11.78
CA ALA A 28 12.56 -33.60 -10.74
C ALA A 28 12.99 -32.89 -9.44
N ALA A 29 13.24 -33.66 -8.38
CA ALA A 29 13.44 -33.15 -7.03
C ALA A 29 14.70 -32.27 -6.87
N ASP A 30 15.68 -32.44 -7.75
CA ASP A 30 16.94 -31.68 -7.77
C ASP A 30 16.94 -30.54 -8.81
N ASP A 31 15.87 -30.40 -9.57
CA ASP A 31 15.74 -29.25 -10.47
C ASP A 31 15.28 -28.02 -9.68
N LYS A 32 15.54 -26.83 -10.26
CA LYS A 32 15.26 -25.56 -9.61
C LYS A 32 14.47 -24.62 -10.50
N LEU A 33 13.66 -23.80 -9.87
CA LEU A 33 13.05 -22.63 -10.51
C LEU A 33 13.79 -21.37 -10.04
N ARG A 34 13.96 -20.42 -10.94
CA ARG A 34 14.52 -19.11 -10.65
C ARG A 34 13.41 -18.07 -10.70
N LEU A 35 13.12 -17.50 -9.55
CA LEU A 35 12.17 -16.41 -9.36
C LEU A 35 12.93 -15.08 -9.36
N THR A 36 12.45 -14.12 -10.15
CA THR A 36 12.97 -12.75 -10.18
C THR A 36 11.85 -11.78 -9.85
N VAL A 37 12.12 -10.86 -8.92
CA VAL A 37 11.19 -9.80 -8.51
C VAL A 37 11.74 -8.46 -8.96
N SER A 38 10.90 -7.64 -9.56
CA SER A 38 11.27 -6.28 -9.97
C SER A 38 10.17 -5.29 -9.63
N ASP A 39 10.57 -4.08 -9.26
CA ASP A 39 9.67 -2.94 -9.06
C ASP A 39 9.98 -1.82 -10.06
N SER A 40 9.53 -0.59 -9.77
CA SER A 40 9.75 0.58 -10.62
C SER A 40 11.23 0.97 -10.79
N THR A 41 12.11 0.49 -9.90
CA THR A 41 13.56 0.76 -9.90
C THR A 41 14.38 -0.32 -10.59
N GLY A 42 13.79 -1.49 -10.85
CA GLY A 42 14.44 -2.64 -11.50
C GLY A 42 14.34 -3.91 -10.67
N GLU A 43 15.26 -4.84 -10.88
CA GLU A 43 15.34 -6.08 -10.07
C GLU A 43 15.74 -5.75 -8.64
N VAL A 44 14.95 -6.25 -7.68
CA VAL A 44 15.17 -5.99 -6.26
C VAL A 44 16.06 -7.08 -5.69
N SER A 45 17.30 -6.70 -5.39
CA SER A 45 18.30 -7.63 -4.85
C SER A 45 17.85 -8.20 -3.51
N GLY A 46 17.96 -9.52 -3.34
CA GLY A 46 17.54 -10.23 -2.12
C GLY A 46 16.11 -10.79 -2.15
N LEU A 47 15.28 -10.37 -3.12
CA LEU A 47 13.94 -10.93 -3.32
C LEU A 47 13.87 -11.97 -4.45
N SER A 48 14.83 -11.95 -5.37
CA SER A 48 15.03 -13.04 -6.34
C SER A 48 15.57 -14.29 -5.64
N ALA A 49 15.07 -15.47 -6.01
CA ALA A 49 15.40 -16.72 -5.31
C ALA A 49 15.44 -17.93 -6.25
N GLU A 50 16.20 -18.94 -5.85
CA GLU A 50 16.03 -20.31 -6.36
C GLU A 50 15.03 -21.05 -5.49
N ILE A 51 14.07 -21.74 -6.12
CA ILE A 51 13.05 -22.54 -5.45
C ILE A 51 13.38 -24.02 -5.70
N ASP A 52 13.71 -24.73 -4.62
CA ASP A 52 14.00 -26.15 -4.66
C ASP A 52 12.70 -26.97 -4.77
N LEU A 53 12.64 -27.90 -5.72
CA LEU A 53 11.44 -28.66 -6.07
C LEU A 53 11.33 -29.99 -5.30
N THR A 54 11.61 -29.94 -3.99
CA THR A 54 11.70 -31.13 -3.13
C THR A 54 10.36 -31.87 -2.97
N ASP A 55 9.24 -31.15 -3.04
CA ASP A 55 7.89 -31.73 -3.07
C ASP A 55 7.46 -31.96 -4.51
N LEU A 56 7.49 -33.22 -4.97
CA LEU A 56 7.07 -33.62 -6.32
C LEU A 56 5.55 -33.54 -6.57
N SER A 57 4.78 -32.80 -5.77
CA SER A 57 3.37 -32.50 -5.99
C SER A 57 3.10 -31.67 -7.26
N GLY A 58 4.15 -31.10 -7.86
CA GLY A 58 4.03 -30.23 -9.03
C GLY A 58 3.59 -28.81 -8.69
N GLN A 59 3.71 -28.42 -7.42
CA GLN A 59 3.39 -27.09 -6.93
C GLN A 59 4.62 -26.45 -6.28
N TRP A 60 4.79 -25.15 -6.48
CA TRP A 60 5.85 -24.38 -5.85
C TRP A 60 5.24 -23.23 -5.03
N SER A 61 5.97 -22.77 -4.02
CA SER A 61 5.59 -21.61 -3.22
C SER A 61 6.81 -20.79 -2.80
N TYR A 62 6.65 -19.47 -2.73
CA TYR A 62 7.66 -18.55 -2.22
C TYR A 62 6.99 -17.43 -1.41
N GLN A 63 7.48 -17.19 -0.19
CA GLN A 63 6.98 -16.08 0.63
C GLN A 63 7.76 -14.81 0.29
N LEU A 64 7.07 -13.83 -0.28
CA LEU A 64 7.62 -12.54 -0.67
C LEU A 64 7.35 -11.51 0.43
N SER A 65 8.41 -10.96 1.01
CA SER A 65 8.31 -9.73 1.81
C SER A 65 8.07 -8.54 0.89
N LEU A 66 7.24 -7.61 1.35
CA LEU A 66 6.92 -6.39 0.60
C LEU A 66 7.75 -5.20 1.09
N ASP A 67 8.53 -5.35 2.17
CA ASP A 67 9.19 -4.24 2.86
C ASP A 67 10.23 -3.52 2.00
N ASP A 68 10.94 -4.26 1.15
CA ASP A 68 11.98 -3.73 0.26
C ASP A 68 11.46 -3.35 -1.13
N LEU A 69 10.13 -3.39 -1.35
CA LEU A 69 9.51 -3.05 -2.63
C LEU A 69 8.97 -1.63 -2.62
N GLU A 70 9.24 -0.90 -3.71
CA GLU A 70 8.65 0.40 -3.98
C GLU A 70 7.18 0.29 -4.43
N ASN A 71 6.41 1.35 -4.16
CA ASN A 71 5.06 1.47 -4.68
C ASN A 71 5.04 1.47 -6.22
N GLY A 72 3.98 0.92 -6.80
CA GLY A 72 3.76 0.86 -8.25
C GLY A 72 3.60 -0.57 -8.76
N THR A 73 3.95 -0.80 -10.02
CA THR A 73 3.85 -2.11 -10.65
C THR A 73 5.00 -3.01 -10.22
N ILE A 74 4.67 -4.13 -9.58
CA ILE A 74 5.60 -5.20 -9.26
C ILE A 74 5.52 -6.27 -10.34
N SER A 75 6.66 -6.67 -10.86
CA SER A 75 6.80 -7.73 -11.86
C SER A 75 7.46 -8.96 -11.25
N ILE A 76 6.80 -10.11 -11.39
CA ILE A 76 7.33 -11.41 -11.00
C ILE A 76 7.60 -12.20 -12.27
N LYS A 77 8.81 -12.74 -12.38
CA LYS A 77 9.21 -13.67 -13.43
C LYS A 77 9.65 -14.99 -12.83
N LEU A 78 9.30 -16.07 -13.51
CA LEU A 78 9.69 -17.41 -13.12
C LEU A 78 10.23 -18.15 -14.34
N GLN A 79 11.46 -18.62 -14.21
CA GLN A 79 12.14 -19.45 -15.18
C GLN A 79 12.48 -20.79 -14.55
N GLY A 80 12.62 -21.83 -15.37
CA GLY A 80 13.07 -23.13 -14.89
C GLY A 80 13.80 -23.87 -15.99
N THR A 81 14.93 -24.47 -15.64
CA THR A 81 15.69 -25.38 -16.50
C THR A 81 15.90 -26.66 -15.72
N ASN A 82 15.52 -27.80 -16.29
CA ASN A 82 15.76 -29.08 -15.64
C ASN A 82 17.18 -29.59 -15.90
N THR A 83 17.58 -30.63 -15.18
CA THR A 83 18.87 -31.33 -15.29
C THR A 83 19.15 -31.93 -16.67
N LEU A 84 18.13 -32.05 -17.54
CA LEU A 84 18.30 -32.41 -18.95
C LEU A 84 18.58 -31.19 -19.86
N ASN A 85 18.77 -30.01 -19.27
CA ASN A 85 18.96 -28.72 -19.94
C ASN A 85 17.78 -28.29 -20.81
N ILE A 86 16.56 -28.72 -20.46
CA ILE A 86 15.33 -28.26 -21.09
C ILE A 86 14.82 -27.06 -20.30
N THR A 87 14.75 -25.91 -20.96
CA THR A 87 14.22 -24.67 -20.39
C THR A 87 12.72 -24.56 -20.66
N ALA A 88 11.94 -24.30 -19.61
CA ALA A 88 10.52 -23.99 -19.75
C ALA A 88 10.32 -22.57 -20.27
N GLU A 89 9.17 -22.32 -20.91
CA GLU A 89 8.73 -20.97 -21.24
C GLU A 89 8.63 -20.10 -19.97
N GLU A 90 9.09 -18.85 -20.05
CA GLU A 90 9.07 -17.89 -18.94
C GLU A 90 7.63 -17.57 -18.53
N ALA A 91 7.29 -17.83 -17.27
CA ALA A 91 6.04 -17.35 -16.70
C ALA A 91 6.25 -15.95 -16.10
N ASN A 92 5.26 -15.07 -16.30
CA ASN A 92 5.28 -13.71 -15.79
C ASN A 92 3.93 -13.33 -15.19
N MET A 93 3.96 -12.50 -14.16
CA MET A 93 2.78 -11.96 -13.50
C MET A 93 3.10 -10.57 -12.95
N GLN A 94 2.11 -9.69 -12.91
CA GLN A 94 2.24 -8.33 -12.40
C GLN A 94 1.07 -8.03 -11.46
N PHE A 95 1.36 -7.24 -10.42
CA PHE A 95 0.35 -6.66 -9.54
C PHE A 95 0.80 -5.26 -9.11
N THR A 96 -0.14 -4.45 -8.65
CA THR A 96 0.14 -3.10 -8.13
C THR A 96 0.30 -3.13 -6.62
N LEU A 97 1.38 -2.55 -6.11
CA LEU A 97 1.61 -2.30 -4.69
C LEU A 97 1.36 -0.81 -4.39
N ASN A 98 0.42 -0.51 -3.50
CA ASN A 98 0.11 0.85 -3.07
C ASN A 98 0.06 0.98 -1.54
N ARG A 99 1.20 1.31 -0.95
CA ARG A 99 1.32 1.63 0.47
C ARG A 99 0.84 3.05 0.76
N ILE A 100 -0.15 3.15 1.64
CA ILE A 100 -0.70 4.43 2.11
C ILE A 100 0.11 4.84 3.34
N VAL A 101 0.91 5.90 3.22
CA VAL A 101 1.54 6.49 4.41
C VAL A 101 0.43 7.14 5.23
N ALA A 102 0.18 6.62 6.44
CA ALA A 102 -0.73 7.28 7.36
C ALA A 102 -0.14 8.64 7.72
N SER A 103 -0.79 9.74 7.33
CA SER A 103 -0.42 11.07 7.78
C SER A 103 -0.58 11.12 9.30
N THR A 104 0.51 11.13 10.06
CA THR A 104 0.44 11.50 11.48
C THR A 104 0.22 13.00 11.52
N THR A 105 -1.04 13.45 11.56
CA THR A 105 -1.34 14.82 11.98
C THR A 105 -1.03 14.90 13.48
N ASN A 106 0.23 15.20 13.80
CA ASN A 106 0.55 15.86 15.05
C ASN A 106 0.01 17.29 14.87
N ASP A 107 -1.13 17.59 15.48
CA ASP A 107 -1.62 18.95 15.65
C ASP A 107 -1.04 19.47 16.98
N PRO A 108 0.08 20.22 16.98
CA PRO A 108 0.46 20.97 18.16
C PRO A 108 -0.50 22.17 18.26
N GLU A 109 -1.36 22.12 19.26
CA GLU A 109 -2.17 23.21 19.79
C GLU A 109 -1.60 24.60 19.41
N GLN A 110 -2.25 25.29 18.47
CA GLN A 110 -2.03 26.72 18.25
C GLN A 110 -2.71 27.48 19.39
N HIS A 111 -2.02 27.57 20.53
CA HIS A 111 -2.33 28.57 21.55
C HIS A 111 -1.65 29.88 21.16
N SER A 112 -2.38 30.73 20.42
CA SER A 112 -2.04 32.15 20.27
C SER A 112 -3.09 32.97 21.02
N THR A 113 -2.77 33.32 22.26
CA THR A 113 -3.36 34.48 22.92
C THR A 113 -2.79 35.73 22.26
N GLU A 114 -3.64 36.52 21.60
CA GLU A 114 -3.33 37.90 21.32
C GLU A 114 -4.48 38.78 21.81
N THR A 115 -4.11 39.65 22.74
CA THR A 115 -4.92 40.64 23.43
C THR A 115 -5.22 41.80 22.47
N GLU A 116 -6.49 42.09 22.20
CA GLU A 116 -6.88 43.38 21.60
C GLU A 116 -7.52 44.26 22.68
N THR A 117 -6.86 45.36 22.99
CA THR A 117 -7.39 46.50 23.76
C THR A 117 -7.45 47.71 22.84
N GLU A 118 -8.42 48.59 23.11
CA GLU A 118 -8.58 49.98 22.61
C GLU A 118 -9.23 50.09 21.21
N THR A 119 -10.20 50.97 20.90
CA THR A 119 -10.73 52.18 21.55
C THR A 119 -12.15 52.45 21.01
N GLU A 120 -12.92 53.21 21.78
CA GLU A 120 -14.23 53.80 21.50
C GLU A 120 -14.37 54.48 20.12
N THR A 121 -15.57 54.40 19.54
CA THR A 121 -16.10 55.46 18.68
C THR A 121 -17.58 55.60 18.96
N GLU A 122 -17.94 56.71 19.62
CA GLU A 122 -19.31 57.18 19.79
C GLU A 122 -19.99 57.39 18.43
N THR A 123 -21.24 56.95 18.30
CA THR A 123 -22.18 57.59 17.38
C THR A 123 -23.56 57.51 18.00
N GLU A 124 -23.96 58.61 18.65
CA GLU A 124 -25.35 58.92 18.95
C GLU A 124 -26.18 58.87 17.66
N THR A 125 -27.26 58.09 17.68
CA THR A 125 -28.49 58.49 17.00
C THR A 125 -29.67 58.12 17.89
N GLU A 126 -30.14 59.14 18.59
CA GLU A 126 -31.43 59.22 19.25
C GLU A 126 -32.54 58.87 18.24
N THR A 127 -33.36 57.86 18.55
CA THR A 127 -34.76 57.84 18.10
C THR A 127 -35.59 57.32 19.25
N GLU A 128 -36.10 58.30 19.98
CA GLU A 128 -37.15 58.24 20.98
C GLU A 128 -38.31 57.35 20.51
N ASN A 129 -38.52 56.19 21.14
CA ASN A 129 -39.78 55.47 21.09
C ASN A 129 -40.29 55.31 22.52
N ARG A 130 -40.68 56.45 23.10
CA ARG A 130 -41.50 56.49 24.31
C ARG A 130 -42.96 56.34 23.89
N VAL A 131 -43.52 55.17 24.13
CA VAL A 131 -44.94 55.04 24.47
C VAL A 131 -44.98 54.49 25.89
N GLU A 132 -45.17 55.39 26.84
CA GLU A 132 -45.53 55.07 28.22
C GLU A 132 -46.96 54.50 28.28
N GLU A 133 -47.11 53.47 29.11
CA GLU A 133 -48.28 53.14 29.94
C GLU A 133 -49.61 52.76 29.23
N LEU A 134 -50.43 51.81 29.72
CA LEU A 134 -50.75 51.47 31.10
C LEU A 134 -50.99 49.97 31.31
N ASP A 135 -50.70 49.55 32.53
CA ASP A 135 -51.08 48.31 33.18
C ASP A 135 -52.61 48.21 33.44
N LEU A 136 -53.06 46.97 33.64
CA LEU A 136 -54.16 46.55 34.52
C LEU A 136 -55.64 46.81 34.15
N ALA A 137 -56.38 45.73 33.84
CA ALA A 137 -57.69 45.45 34.44
C ALA A 137 -58.08 43.96 34.33
N ALA A 138 -58.22 43.34 35.51
CA ALA A 138 -59.01 42.17 35.96
C ALA A 138 -59.62 41.19 34.94
#